data_AF-A0A7S2F9Z7-F1
#
_entry.id   AF-A0A7S2F9Z7-F1
#
_cell.length_a   1.000
_cell.length_b   1.000
_cell.length_c   1.000
_cell.angle_alpha   90.00
_cell.angle_beta   90.00
_cell.angle_gamma   90.00
#
_symmetry.space_group_name_H-M   'P 1'
#
loop_
_entity.id
_entity.type
_entity.pdbx_description
1 polymer ?
#
loop_
_entity_poly.entity_id
_entity_poly.type
_entity_poly.pdbx_seq_one_letter_code
_entity_poly.pdbx_strand_id
1 'polypeptide(L)'
;MHAVEPESLAMYAPFEGTQEARRAAAMALAVAAGVESTPDPAQVIVTNGATAAIEAVAMATCDVGDAVLLPTPRYPSLALDVGARAGVIAKYVDDLTPTALRRAVD
;
A
#
# COMPACT_ATOMS: atom_id res chain seq x y z
N MET A 1 23.80 15.12 -4.27
CA MET A 1 23.24 14.32 -5.36
C MET A 1 24.28 13.27 -5.71
N HIS A 2 24.14 12.04 -5.19
CA HIS A 2 25.01 10.94 -5.61
C HIS A 2 24.56 10.51 -7.00
N ALA A 3 25.45 10.60 -7.98
CA ALA A 3 25.19 10.06 -9.30
C ALA A 3 25.12 8.54 -9.18
N VAL A 4 24.05 7.94 -9.72
CA VAL A 4 23.97 6.49 -9.87
C VAL A 4 24.83 6.15 -11.07
N GLU A 5 25.87 5.32 -10.88
CA GLU A 5 26.76 4.93 -11.97
C GLU A 5 25.94 4.20 -13.07
N PRO A 6 26.09 4.54 -14.36
CA PRO A 6 25.22 4.03 -15.43
C PRO A 6 25.16 2.50 -15.50
N GLU A 7 26.27 1.85 -15.18
CA GLU A 7 26.42 0.39 -15.16
C GLU A 7 25.59 -0.26 -14.04
N SER A 8 25.34 0.46 -12.95
CA SER A 8 24.53 -0.01 -11.82
C SER A 8 23.02 0.02 -12.10
N LEU A 9 22.56 0.81 -13.08
CA LEU A 9 21.15 0.86 -13.49
C LEU A 9 20.70 -0.40 -14.23
N ALA A 10 21.64 -1.15 -14.81
CA ALA A 10 21.35 -2.40 -15.52
C ALA A 10 21.36 -3.63 -14.59
N MET A 11 21.73 -3.46 -13.31
CA MET A 11 21.73 -4.53 -12.32
C MET A 11 20.39 -4.59 -11.58
N TYR A 12 20.08 -5.76 -11.00
CA TYR A 12 18.93 -5.88 -10.10
C TYR A 12 19.10 -4.95 -8.90
N ALA A 13 18.08 -4.13 -8.66
CA ALA A 13 17.95 -3.39 -7.41
C ALA A 13 17.60 -4.35 -6.25
N PRO A 14 17.84 -3.94 -4.99
CA PRO A 14 17.29 -4.67 -3.84
C PRO A 14 15.78 -4.82 -3.96
N PHE A 15 15.24 -5.90 -3.41
CA PHE A 15 13.82 -6.24 -3.55
C PHE A 15 12.90 -5.13 -3.03
N GLU A 16 13.27 -4.48 -1.94
CA GLU A 16 12.52 -3.38 -1.34
C GLU A 16 12.70 -2.04 -2.09
N GLY A 17 13.54 -2.00 -3.13
CA GLY A 17 13.93 -0.82 -3.90
C GLY A 17 15.35 -0.34 -3.57
N THR A 18 15.81 0.75 -4.18
CA THR A 18 17.08 1.38 -3.83
C THR A 18 16.92 2.27 -2.58
N GLN A 19 18.02 2.51 -1.85
CA GLN A 19 17.98 3.37 -0.67
C GLN A 19 17.55 4.81 -1.01
N GLU A 20 17.99 5.31 -2.16
CA GLU A 20 17.64 6.62 -2.70
C GLU A 20 16.14 6.72 -2.98
N ALA A 21 15.56 5.71 -3.65
CA ALA A 21 14.14 5.68 -3.95
C ALA A 21 13.29 5.62 -2.68
N ARG A 22 13.67 4.80 -1.70
CA ARG A 22 12.96 4.70 -0.41
C ARG A 22 13.00 6.00 0.39
N ARG A 23 14.15 6.66 0.46
CA ARG A 23 14.30 7.97 1.12
C ARG A 23 13.44 9.04 0.44
N ALA A 24 13.49 9.09 -0.89
CA ALA A 24 12.69 10.05 -1.66
C ALA A 24 11.19 9.82 -1.48
N ALA A 25 10.73 8.57 -1.50
CA ALA A 25 9.34 8.21 -1.26
C ALA A 25 8.87 8.56 0.16
N ALA A 26 9.69 8.27 1.19
CA ALA A 26 9.39 8.65 2.57
C ALA A 26 9.22 10.17 2.72
N MET A 27 10.13 10.95 2.14
CA MET A 27 10.04 12.42 2.14
C MET A 27 8.80 12.92 1.39
N ALA A 28 8.52 12.35 0.21
CA ALA A 28 7.35 12.71 -0.57
C ALA A 28 6.04 12.42 0.19
N LEU A 29 5.98 11.29 0.90
CA LEU A 29 4.83 10.93 1.72
C LEU A 29 4.65 11.90 2.90
N ALA A 30 5.74 12.30 3.57
CA ALA A 30 5.67 13.27 4.67
C ALA A 30 5.11 14.62 4.19
N VAL A 31 5.58 15.11 3.04
CA VAL A 31 5.10 16.34 2.42
C VAL A 31 3.62 16.20 2.03
N ALA A 32 3.23 15.12 1.36
CA ALA A 32 1.87 14.90 0.90
C ALA A 32 0.86 14.74 2.06
N ALA A 33 1.27 14.09 3.15
CA ALA A 33 0.45 13.91 4.34
C ALA A 33 0.44 15.14 5.27
N GLY A 34 1.28 16.14 5.02
CA GLY A 34 1.38 17.34 5.87
C GLY A 34 1.92 17.05 7.27
N VAL A 35 2.78 16.04 7.41
CA VAL A 35 3.37 15.65 8.71
C VAL A 35 4.83 16.09 8.80
N GLU A 36 5.26 16.50 9.98
CA GLU A 36 6.64 16.96 10.21
C GLU A 36 7.65 15.80 10.26
N SER A 37 7.21 14.62 10.69
CA SER A 37 8.08 13.44 10.78
C SER A 37 8.15 12.70 9.45
N THR A 38 9.36 12.57 8.89
CA THR A 38 9.60 11.68 7.74
C THR A 38 9.57 10.21 8.19
N PRO A 39 8.79 9.33 7.52
CA PRO A 39 8.81 7.90 7.80
C PRO A 39 10.22 7.31 7.69
N ASP A 40 10.50 6.25 8.47
CA ASP A 40 11.75 5.52 8.34
C ASP A 40 11.83 4.87 6.94
N PRO A 41 12.85 5.19 6.11
CA PRO A 41 13.03 4.57 4.81
C PRO A 41 13.17 3.04 4.86
N ALA A 42 13.52 2.44 6.01
CA ALA A 42 13.52 0.99 6.18
C ALA A 42 12.10 0.38 6.20
N GLN A 43 11.07 1.18 6.43
CA GLN A 43 9.65 0.78 6.40
C GLN A 43 8.96 1.09 5.07
N VAL A 44 9.69 1.55 4.06
CA VAL A 44 9.16 1.83 2.72
C VAL A 44 9.56 0.69 1.79
N ILE A 45 8.60 0.16 1.02
CA ILE A 45 8.87 -0.83 -0.02
C ILE A 45 8.43 -0.23 -1.36
N VAL A 46 9.32 -0.27 -2.35
CA VAL A 46 9.01 0.16 -3.72
C VAL A 46 8.32 -0.99 -4.45
N THR A 47 7.13 -0.73 -5.00
CA THR A 47 6.35 -1.70 -5.78
C THR A 47 6.16 -1.21 -7.22
N ASN A 48 5.77 -2.11 -8.12
CA ASN A 48 5.35 -1.77 -9.48
C ASN A 48 3.93 -1.17 -9.50
N GLY A 49 3.77 -0.01 -8.86
CA GLY A 49 2.52 0.73 -8.78
C GLY A 49 1.62 0.36 -7.60
N ALA A 50 0.52 1.11 -7.46
CA ALA A 50 -0.39 1.03 -6.33
C ALA A 50 -1.16 -0.31 -6.27
N THR A 51 -1.54 -0.87 -7.42
CA THR A 51 -2.22 -2.19 -7.48
C THR A 51 -1.35 -3.28 -6.86
N ALA A 52 -0.04 -3.32 -7.17
CA ALA A 52 0.88 -4.28 -6.57
C ALA A 52 1.06 -4.04 -5.06
N ALA A 53 1.05 -2.77 -4.61
CA ALA A 53 1.12 -2.45 -3.19
C ALA A 53 -0.13 -2.90 -2.43
N ILE A 54 -1.33 -2.62 -2.95
CA ILE A 54 -2.62 -3.01 -2.34
C ILE A 54 -2.68 -4.52 -2.19
N GLU A 55 -2.28 -5.24 -3.23
CA GLU A 55 -2.29 -6.70 -3.23
C GLU A 55 -1.25 -7.28 -2.26
N ALA A 56 -0.04 -6.74 -2.23
CA ALA A 56 0.99 -7.15 -1.28
C ALA A 56 0.53 -6.94 0.18
N VAL A 57 -0.16 -5.83 0.47
CA VAL A 57 -0.74 -5.58 1.79
C VAL A 57 -1.80 -6.64 2.12
N ALA A 58 -2.75 -6.89 1.20
CA ALA A 58 -3.79 -7.90 1.42
C ALA A 58 -3.19 -9.29 1.69
N MET A 59 -2.21 -9.73 0.91
CA MET A 59 -1.53 -11.01 1.12
C MET A 59 -0.72 -11.09 2.41
N ALA A 60 -0.19 -9.95 2.90
CA ALA A 60 0.62 -9.91 4.11
C ALA A 60 -0.23 -9.86 5.39
N THR A 61 -1.47 -9.36 5.33
CA THR A 61 -2.29 -9.09 6.51
C THR A 61 -3.56 -9.93 6.64
N CYS A 62 -3.96 -10.64 5.58
CA CYS A 62 -5.22 -11.39 5.53
C CYS A 62 -5.01 -12.83 5.11
N ASP A 63 -5.82 -13.73 5.68
CA ASP A 63 -5.98 -15.10 5.21
C ASP A 63 -7.13 -15.20 4.19
N VAL A 64 -7.17 -16.32 3.46
CA VAL A 64 -8.27 -16.62 2.55
C VAL A 64 -9.60 -16.68 3.31
N GLY A 65 -10.59 -15.92 2.84
CA GLY A 65 -11.91 -15.80 3.48
C GLY A 65 -12.03 -14.64 4.47
N ASP A 66 -10.93 -13.98 4.84
CA ASP A 66 -11.01 -12.75 5.64
C ASP A 66 -11.77 -11.65 4.88
N ALA A 67 -12.36 -10.72 5.63
CA ALA A 67 -13.10 -9.61 5.07
C ALA A 67 -12.33 -8.29 5.18
N VAL A 68 -12.32 -7.52 4.09
CA VAL A 68 -11.83 -6.13 4.08
C VAL A 68 -13.01 -5.18 3.87
N LEU A 69 -13.15 -4.23 4.80
CA LEU A 69 -14.19 -3.20 4.74
C LEU A 69 -13.82 -2.13 3.70
N LEU A 70 -14.69 -1.92 2.71
CA LEU A 70 -14.48 -0.94 1.64
C LEU A 70 -15.58 0.13 1.65
N PRO A 71 -15.26 1.41 1.89
CA PRO A 71 -16.27 2.47 1.87
C PRO A 71 -16.83 2.70 0.47
N THR A 72 -18.07 3.17 0.37
CA THR A 72 -18.68 3.60 -0.90
C THR A 72 -18.98 5.11 -0.90
N PRO A 73 -18.72 5.83 -2.01
CA PRO A 73 -18.11 5.37 -3.25
C PRO A 73 -16.59 5.14 -3.11
N ARG A 74 -16.04 4.26 -3.96
CA ARG A 74 -14.62 3.90 -3.99
C ARG A 74 -14.09 3.82 -5.41
N TYR A 75 -12.77 3.75 -5.53
CA TYR A 75 -12.11 3.24 -6.71
C TYR A 75 -12.71 1.87 -7.12
N PRO A 76 -13.23 1.70 -8.36
CA PRO A 76 -13.98 0.51 -8.77
C PRO A 76 -13.19 -0.80 -8.70
N SER A 77 -11.89 -0.78 -9.00
CA SER A 77 -11.09 -2.02 -9.01
C SER A 77 -10.54 -2.39 -7.64
N LEU A 78 -10.76 -1.58 -6.59
CA LEU A 78 -10.19 -1.84 -5.26
C LEU A 78 -10.55 -3.23 -4.71
N ALA A 79 -11.79 -3.69 -4.91
CA ALA A 79 -12.23 -5.03 -4.50
C ALA A 79 -11.50 -6.15 -5.26
N LEU A 80 -11.13 -5.93 -6.53
CA LEU A 80 -10.33 -6.87 -7.30
C LEU A 80 -8.88 -6.86 -6.82
N ASP A 81 -8.31 -5.67 -6.60
CA ASP A 81 -6.91 -5.51 -6.19
C ASP A 81 -6.64 -6.17 -4.83
N VAL A 82 -7.57 -6.07 -3.87
CA VAL A 82 -7.44 -6.74 -2.56
C VAL A 82 -7.81 -8.21 -2.59
N GLY A 83 -8.79 -8.62 -3.42
CA GLY A 83 -9.42 -9.93 -3.31
C GLY A 83 -8.93 -10.98 -4.30
N ALA A 84 -8.53 -10.58 -5.51
CA ALA A 84 -8.38 -11.52 -6.63
C ALA A 84 -7.34 -12.61 -6.39
N ARG A 85 -6.23 -12.29 -5.71
CA ARG A 85 -5.16 -13.24 -5.40
C ARG A 85 -5.10 -13.62 -3.92
N ALA A 86 -5.42 -12.69 -3.01
CA ALA A 86 -5.41 -12.95 -1.58
C ALA A 86 -6.63 -13.75 -1.07
N GLY A 87 -7.68 -13.93 -1.89
CA GLY A 87 -8.89 -14.66 -1.47
C GLY A 87 -9.74 -13.91 -0.43
N VAL A 88 -9.53 -12.60 -0.31
CA VAL A 88 -10.24 -11.71 0.61
C VAL A 88 -11.63 -11.35 0.08
N ILE A 89 -12.60 -11.28 1.00
CA ILE A 89 -13.98 -10.88 0.73
C ILE A 89 -14.12 -9.36 0.93
N ALA A 90 -14.51 -8.64 -0.12
CA ALA A 90 -14.84 -7.23 -0.02
C ALA A 90 -16.22 -7.04 0.63
N LYS A 91 -16.27 -6.41 1.82
CA LYS A 91 -17.52 -6.01 2.49
C LYS A 91 -17.69 -4.50 2.36
N TYR A 92 -18.78 -4.07 1.71
CA TYR A 92 -19.02 -2.65 1.48
C TYR A 92 -19.66 -1.96 2.69
N VAL A 93 -19.21 -0.75 2.98
CA VAL A 93 -19.76 0.10 4.04
C VAL A 93 -20.12 1.48 3.49
N ASP A 94 -21.27 2.01 3.93
CA ASP A 94 -21.77 3.30 3.43
C ASP A 94 -20.99 4.48 3.99
N ASP A 95 -20.43 4.34 5.20
CA ASP A 95 -19.59 5.34 5.84
C ASP A 95 -18.54 4.68 6.77
N LEU A 96 -17.60 5.50 7.25
CA LEU A 96 -16.53 5.09 8.17
C LEU A 96 -16.80 5.53 9.62
N THR A 97 -18.07 5.77 9.97
CA THR A 97 -18.43 6.11 11.36
C THR A 97 -18.20 4.90 12.26
N PRO A 98 -17.83 5.10 13.54
CA PRO A 98 -17.63 3.99 14.47
C PRO A 98 -18.85 3.05 14.58
N THR A 99 -20.05 3.59 14.44
CA THR A 99 -21.29 2.80 14.48
C THR A 99 -21.44 1.91 13.24
N ALA A 100 -21.18 2.44 12.04
CA ALA A 100 -21.22 1.64 10.81
C ALA A 100 -20.14 0.57 10.80
N LEU A 101 -18.92 0.90 11.24
CA LEU A 101 -17.82 -0.06 11.34
C LEU A 101 -18.13 -1.19 12.32
N ARG A 102 -18.70 -0.91 13.50
CA ARG A 102 -19.11 -1.95 14.46
C ARG A 102 -20.14 -2.91 13.85
N ARG A 103 -21.19 -2.36 13.22
CA ARG A 103 -22.21 -3.15 12.52
C ARG A 103 -21.65 -3.98 11.36
N ALA A 104 -20.55 -3.55 10.77
CA ALA A 104 -19.89 -4.26 9.69
C ALA A 104 -18.95 -5.38 10.18
N VAL A 105 -18.64 -5.45 11.46
CA VAL A 105 -17.80 -6.51 12.05
C VAL A 105 -18.64 -7.53 12.83
N ASP A 106 -19.78 -7.11 13.38
CA ASP A 106 -20.82 -7.98 13.94
C ASP A 106 -21.47 -8.88 12.86
#